data_AF-A0AA96M572-F1
#
_entry.id   AF-A0AA96M572-F1
#
_cell.length_a   1.000
_cell.length_b   1.000
_cell.length_c   1.000
_cell.angle_alpha   90.00
_cell.angle_beta   90.00
_cell.angle_gamma   90.00
#
_symmetry.space_group_name_H-M   'P 1'
#
loop_
_entity.id
_entity.type
_entity.pdbx_description
1 polymer ?
#
loop_
_entity_poly.entity_id
_entity_poly.type
_entity_poly.pdbx_seq_one_letter_code
_entity_poly.pdbx_strand_id
1 'polypeptide(L)' 'MMINSRLKLFLLLVLLWMSGLFITMTAGRLLIASASYLFINDFDFKWSDLITALKISVGAGIIIGGGQSLMVKEKK' A
#
# COMPACT_ATOMS: atom_id res chain seq x y z
N MET A 1 7.04 -27.59 4.67
CA MET A 1 8.21 -26.79 4.25
C MET A 1 8.27 -25.56 5.16
N MET A 2 9.22 -25.49 6.08
CA MET A 2 9.31 -24.40 7.06
C MET A 2 9.84 -23.16 6.34
N ILE A 3 9.03 -22.09 6.27
CA ILE A 3 9.46 -20.81 5.69
C ILE A 3 10.66 -20.31 6.49
N ASN A 4 11.75 -19.97 5.79
CA ASN A 4 12.93 -19.37 6.41
C ASN A 4 12.52 -18.06 7.10
N SER A 5 12.92 -17.87 8.36
CA SER A 5 12.57 -16.69 9.17
C SER A 5 12.91 -15.37 8.48
N ARG A 6 13.97 -15.30 7.66
CA ARG A 6 14.30 -14.12 6.86
C ARG A 6 13.28 -13.84 5.76
N LEU A 7 12.82 -14.91 5.10
CA LEU A 7 11.81 -14.84 4.04
C LEU A 7 10.45 -14.46 4.63
N LYS A 8 10.14 -14.95 5.85
CA LYS A 8 8.97 -14.54 6.63
C LYS A 8 8.98 -13.04 6.93
N LEU A 9 10.11 -12.52 7.45
CA LEU A 9 10.27 -11.11 7.77
C LEU A 9 10.18 -10.23 6.52
N PHE A 10 10.77 -10.66 5.40
CA PHE A 10 10.65 -9.98 4.13
C PHE A 10 9.20 -9.88 3.65
N LEU A 11 8.47 -10.99 3.65
CA LEU A 11 7.06 -11.01 3.26
C LEU A 11 6.22 -10.13 4.18
N LEU A 12 6.49 -10.16 5.50
CA LEU A 12 5.82 -9.30 6.47
C LEU A 12 6.06 -7.82 6.16
N LEU A 13 7.28 -7.44 5.83
CA LEU A 13 7.66 -6.07 5.49
C LEU A 13 6.94 -5.60 4.22
N VAL A 14 6.92 -6.43 3.17
CA VAL A 14 6.21 -6.14 1.92
C VAL A 14 4.70 -5.98 2.18
N LEU A 15 4.10 -6.89 2.95
CA LEU A 15 2.68 -6.81 3.34
C LEU A 15 2.36 -5.55 4.16
N LEU A 16 3.26 -5.14 5.05
CA LEU A 16 3.10 -3.94 5.85
C LEU A 16 3.11 -2.69 4.95
N TRP A 17 4.03 -2.61 4.00
CA TRP A 17 4.08 -1.51 3.03
C TRP A 17 2.86 -1.48 2.11
N MET A 18 2.45 -2.64 1.57
CA MET A 18 1.26 -2.73 0.72
C MET A 18 0.01 -2.27 1.45
N SER A 19 -0.22 -2.77 2.67
CA SER A 19 -1.40 -2.39 3.46
C SER A 19 -1.40 -0.92 3.85
N GLY A 20 -0.26 -0.38 4.34
CA GLY A 20 -0.15 1.02 4.71
C GLY A 20 -0.39 1.98 3.53
N LEU A 21 0.21 1.70 2.37
CA LEU A 21 0.03 2.52 1.17
C LEU A 21 -1.40 2.44 0.64
N PHE A 22 -1.98 1.24 0.62
CA PHE A 22 -3.36 1.05 0.19
C PHE A 22 -4.33 1.85 1.05
N ILE A 23 -4.25 1.69 2.37
CA ILE A 23 -5.12 2.40 3.34
C ILE A 23 -4.98 3.91 3.16
N THR A 24 -3.74 4.42 3.05
CA THR A 24 -3.50 5.86 2.92
C THR A 24 -4.12 6.43 1.63
N MET A 25 -3.96 5.74 0.50
CA MET A 25 -4.53 6.19 -0.78
C MET A 25 -6.06 6.10 -0.79
N THR A 26 -6.61 4.99 -0.34
CA THR A 26 -8.07 4.78 -0.30
C THR A 26 -8.73 5.74 0.69
N ALA A 27 -8.16 5.94 1.87
CA ALA A 27 -8.66 6.89 2.86
C ALA A 27 -8.58 8.34 2.34
N GLY A 28 -7.48 8.72 1.67
CA GLY A 28 -7.34 10.04 1.05
C GLY A 28 -8.41 10.30 -0.01
N ARG A 29 -8.62 9.34 -0.92
CA ARG A 29 -9.71 9.40 -1.92
C ARG A 29 -11.09 9.49 -1.28
N LEU A 30 -11.34 8.69 -0.24
CA LEU A 30 -12.60 8.68 0.47
C LEU A 30 -12.86 10.01 1.19
N LEU A 31 -11.84 10.61 1.80
CA LEU A 31 -11.93 11.93 2.43
C LEU A 31 -12.25 13.01 1.41
N ILE A 32 -11.62 13.00 0.24
CA ILE A 32 -11.90 13.96 -0.84
C ILE A 32 -13.35 13.80 -1.33
N ALA A 33 -13.80 12.57 -1.58
CA ALA A 33 -15.18 12.30 -2.00
C ALA A 33 -16.20 12.73 -0.93
N SER A 34 -15.90 12.48 0.35
CA SER A 34 -16.74 12.89 1.47
C SER A 34 -16.80 14.42 1.60
N ALA A 35 -15.68 15.11 1.44
CA ALA A 35 -15.64 16.57 1.42
C ALA A 35 -16.46 17.12 0.25
N SER A 36 -16.29 16.56 -0.95
CA SER A 36 -17.06 16.96 -2.15
C SER A 36 -18.57 16.81 -1.92
N TYR A 37 -18.99 15.73 -1.28
CA TYR A 37 -20.39 15.53 -0.89
C TYR A 37 -20.89 16.60 0.09
N LEU A 38 -20.08 16.98 1.09
CA LEU A 38 -20.47 18.00 2.06
C LEU A 38 -20.54 19.42 1.47
N PHE A 39 -19.67 19.76 0.51
CA PHE A 39 -19.57 21.13 -0.03
C PHE A 39 -20.39 21.35 -1.29
N ILE A 40 -20.53 20.33 -2.15
CA ILE A 40 -21.12 20.46 -3.50
C ILE A 40 -22.19 19.37 -3.74
N ASN A 41 -22.50 18.54 -2.73
CA ASN A 41 -23.47 17.45 -2.82
C ASN A 41 -23.17 16.42 -3.93
N ASP A 42 -21.88 16.26 -4.26
CA ASP A 42 -21.40 15.30 -5.26
C ASP A 42 -20.41 14.32 -4.64
N PHE A 43 -20.82 13.06 -4.52
CA PHE A 43 -19.99 11.97 -3.97
C PHE A 43 -19.42 11.12 -5.11
N ASP A 44 -18.20 11.44 -5.53
CA ASP A 44 -17.50 10.69 -6.58
C ASP A 44 -16.43 9.75 -5.99
N PHE A 45 -16.85 8.60 -5.47
CA PHE A 45 -15.95 7.52 -5.04
C PHE A 45 -16.17 6.26 -5.88
N LYS A 46 -15.20 5.94 -6.74
CA LYS A 46 -15.32 4.85 -7.73
C LYS A 46 -14.52 3.62 -7.33
N TRP A 47 -15.03 2.44 -7.69
CA TRP A 47 -14.30 1.17 -7.58
C TRP A 47 -12.96 1.18 -8.35
N SER A 48 -12.87 1.93 -9.44
CA SER A 48 -11.63 2.14 -10.18
C SER A 48 -10.53 2.77 -9.33
N ASP A 49 -10.88 3.62 -8.35
CA ASP A 49 -9.92 4.26 -7.45
C ASP A 49 -9.34 3.22 -6.48
N LEU A 50 -10.15 2.28 -5.99
CA LEU A 50 -9.68 1.14 -5.20
C LEU A 50 -8.70 0.27 -6.00
N ILE A 51 -9.07 -0.09 -7.24
CA ILE A 51 -8.21 -0.94 -8.08
C ILE A 51 -6.88 -0.23 -8.37
N THR A 52 -6.91 1.07 -8.60
CA THR A 52 -5.72 1.88 -8.84
C THR A 52 -4.85 1.95 -7.59
N ALA A 53 -5.43 2.25 -6.42
CA ALA A 53 -4.73 2.24 -5.14
C ALA A 53 -4.11 0.87 -4.85
N LEU A 54 -4.82 -0.22 -5.16
CA LEU A 54 -4.30 -1.58 -4.99
C LEU A 54 -3.08 -1.82 -5.88
N LYS A 55 -3.17 -1.52 -7.18
CA LYS A 55 -2.04 -1.69 -8.12
C LYS A 55 -0.80 -0.91 -7.67
N ILE A 56 -0.98 0.34 -7.26
CA ILE A 56 0.11 1.20 -6.81
C ILE A 56 0.70 0.67 -5.50
N SER A 57 -0.14 0.33 -4.52
CA SER A 57 0.31 -0.17 -3.22
C SER A 57 1.10 -1.48 -3.33
N VAL A 58 0.66 -2.41 -4.20
CA VAL A 58 1.37 -3.67 -4.46
C VAL A 58 2.71 -3.42 -5.13
N GLY A 59 2.73 -2.62 -6.20
CA GLY A 59 3.97 -2.28 -6.91
C GLY A 59 5.00 -1.60 -6.00
N ALA A 60 4.56 -0.57 -5.26
CA ALA A 60 5.41 0.17 -4.35
C ALA A 60 5.85 -0.68 -3.15
N GLY A 61 4.97 -1.51 -2.58
CA GLY A 61 5.32 -2.37 -1.45
C GLY A 61 6.39 -3.40 -1.79
N ILE A 62 6.37 -3.96 -3.00
CA ILE A 62 7.41 -4.87 -3.50
C ILE A 62 8.73 -4.11 -3.70
N ILE A 63 8.71 -2.91 -4.30
CA ILE A 63 9.93 -2.12 -4.55
C ILE A 63 10.58 -1.68 -3.23
N ILE A 64 9.79 -1.14 -2.30
CA ILE A 64 10.29 -0.62 -1.02
C ILE A 64 10.74 -1.77 -0.12
N GLY A 65 9.91 -2.80 0.05
CA GLY A 65 10.28 -3.98 0.84
C GLY A 65 11.49 -4.71 0.24
N GLY A 66 11.54 -4.83 -1.09
CA GLY A 66 12.68 -5.34 -1.87
C GLY A 66 13.97 -4.57 -1.62
N GLY A 67 13.93 -3.25 -1.80
CA GLY A 67 15.07 -2.37 -1.58
C GLY A 67 15.60 -2.43 -0.15
N GLN A 68 14.72 -2.39 0.85
CA GLN A 68 15.10 -2.50 2.26
C GLN A 68 15.77 -3.85 2.58
N SER A 69 15.26 -4.94 2.00
CA SER A 69 15.84 -6.28 2.15
C SER A 69 17.27 -6.36 1.59
N LEU A 70 17.52 -5.71 0.45
CA LEU A 70 18.85 -5.64 -0.18
C LEU A 70 19.83 -4.79 0.62
N MET A 71 19.41 -3.61 1.09
CA MET A 71 20.25 -2.73 1.94
C MET A 71 20.68 -3.42 3.25
N VAL A 72 19.84 -4.29 3.82
CA VAL A 72 20.19 -5.09 5.00
C VAL A 72 21.25 -6.16 4.69
N LYS A 73 21.32 -6.64 3.44
CA LYS A 73 22.39 -7.57 3.03
C LYS A 73 23.74 -6.88 2.82
N GLU A 74 23.77 -5.65 2.30
CA GLU A 74 25.03 -4.91 2.06
C GLU A 74 25.73 -4.44 3.34
N LYS A 75 24.99 -4.28 4.45
CA LYS A 75 25.55 -3.87 5.75
C LYS A 75 26.18 -5.01 6.56
N LYS A 76 26.35 -6.20 5.98
CA LYS A 76 26.85 -7.42 6.64
C LYS A 76 28.02 -8.01 5.88
#